data_AF-A0A931BWV0-F1
#
_entry.id   AF-A0A931BWV0-F1
#
_cell.length_a   1.000
_cell.length_b   1.000
_cell.length_c   1.000
_cell.angle_alpha   90.00
_cell.angle_beta   90.00
_cell.angle_gamma   90.00
#
_symmetry.space_group_name_H-M   'P 1'
#
loop_
_entity.id
_entity.type
_entity.pdbx_description
1 polymer ?
#
loop_
_entity_poly.entity_id
_entity_poly.type
_entity_poly.pdbx_seq_one_letter_code
_entity_poly.pdbx_strand_id
1 'polypeptide(L)'
;MNEKAFFAQIRETLFHGKLTQGVVETVQAFAKAYTTYGRGDYRDLAYILATAYHEVYHAALNSDWAPIREGFAQTNEGAVRAVTSLYEKERISKNYALPDANGNSWYGRGFEQVTHYANYLKMEAVTGLPLTKDPDLLLQRPIAAQVIVQGMMGGYYTGKALRHYITNVDTDFVQARRIINPGDARTFQKVAATADKFYAALIQK
;
A
#
# COMPACT_ATOMS: atom_id res chain seq x y z
N MET A 1 9.93 14.17 -12.29
CA MET A 1 9.34 13.08 -13.09
C MET A 1 8.76 13.68 -14.35
N ASN A 2 9.08 13.16 -15.53
CA ASN A 2 8.35 13.47 -16.75
C ASN A 2 7.06 12.62 -16.76
N GLU A 3 5.89 13.24 -16.50
CA GLU A 3 4.62 12.52 -16.35
C GLU A 3 4.24 11.74 -17.61
N LYS A 4 4.42 12.35 -18.79
CA LYS A 4 4.06 11.72 -20.07
C LYS A 4 4.88 10.45 -20.29
N ALA A 5 6.19 10.53 -20.09
CA ALA A 5 7.10 9.40 -20.23
C ALA A 5 6.80 8.31 -19.19
N PHE A 6 6.61 8.71 -17.93
CA PHE A 6 6.26 7.81 -16.83
C PHE A 6 4.99 7.00 -17.12
N PHE A 7 3.89 7.69 -17.45
CA PHE A 7 2.61 7.01 -17.70
C PHE A 7 2.63 6.14 -18.96
N ALA A 8 3.38 6.53 -19.99
CA ALA A 8 3.59 5.69 -21.17
C ALA A 8 4.31 4.39 -20.80
N GLN A 9 5.38 4.45 -19.99
CA GLN A 9 6.14 3.25 -19.63
C GLN A 9 5.37 2.31 -18.70
N ILE A 10 4.71 2.81 -17.65
CA ILE A 10 3.98 1.92 -16.72
C ILE A 10 2.78 1.27 -17.41
N ARG A 11 2.15 1.95 -18.37
CA ARG A 11 1.05 1.39 -19.16
C ARG A 11 1.48 0.08 -19.82
N GLU A 12 2.63 0.08 -20.47
CA GLU A 12 3.14 -1.09 -21.18
C GLU A 12 3.70 -2.16 -20.21
N THR A 13 4.46 -1.73 -19.21
CA THR A 13 5.27 -2.66 -18.38
C THR A 13 4.54 -3.27 -17.18
N LEU A 14 3.49 -2.60 -16.70
CA LEU A 14 2.78 -2.95 -15.47
C LEU A 14 1.27 -3.11 -15.72
N PHE A 15 0.65 -2.21 -16.48
CA PHE A 15 -0.81 -2.19 -16.65
C PHE A 15 -1.30 -2.81 -17.97
N HIS A 16 -0.49 -3.66 -18.61
CA HIS A 16 -0.87 -4.47 -19.78
C HIS A 16 -1.53 -3.66 -20.92
N GLY A 17 -1.00 -2.47 -21.22
CA GLY A 17 -1.48 -1.58 -22.27
C GLY A 17 -2.71 -0.74 -21.86
N LYS A 18 -3.27 -0.92 -20.67
CA LYS A 18 -4.49 -0.23 -20.21
C LYS A 18 -4.21 0.64 -19.00
N LEU A 19 -4.32 1.96 -19.16
CA LEU A 19 -4.18 2.90 -18.06
C LEU A 19 -5.53 3.58 -17.81
N THR A 20 -6.19 3.28 -16.68
CA THR A 20 -7.45 3.95 -16.33
C THR A 20 -7.19 5.30 -15.67
N GLN A 21 -8.22 6.14 -15.60
CA GLN A 21 -8.13 7.40 -14.86
C GLN A 21 -7.85 7.15 -13.36
N GLY A 22 -8.40 6.08 -12.78
CA GLY A 22 -8.13 5.69 -11.40
C GLY A 22 -6.65 5.38 -11.13
N VAL A 23 -5.95 4.76 -12.08
CA VAL A 23 -4.50 4.53 -11.98
C VAL A 23 -3.74 5.86 -11.96
N VAL A 24 -4.13 6.81 -12.81
CA VAL A 24 -3.53 8.16 -12.84
C VAL A 24 -3.74 8.87 -11.51
N GLU A 25 -4.96 8.85 -10.97
CA GLU A 25 -5.29 9.44 -9.67
C GLU A 25 -4.49 8.82 -8.52
N THR A 26 -4.31 7.49 -8.54
CA THR A 26 -3.51 6.78 -7.54
C THR A 26 -2.05 7.23 -7.59
N VAL A 27 -1.43 7.24 -8.77
CA VAL A 27 -0.05 7.73 -8.93
C VAL A 27 0.09 9.17 -8.46
N GLN A 28 -0.85 10.04 -8.83
CA GLN A 28 -0.83 11.45 -8.42
C GLN A 28 -0.97 11.61 -6.90
N ALA A 29 -1.81 10.80 -6.24
CA ALA A 29 -1.92 10.77 -4.79
C ALA A 29 -0.59 10.36 -4.13
N PHE A 30 0.08 9.33 -4.65
CA PHE A 30 1.41 8.92 -4.19
C PHE A 30 2.48 9.99 -4.42
N ALA A 31 2.53 10.60 -5.60
CA ALA A 31 3.49 11.66 -5.90
C ALA A 31 3.31 12.87 -4.96
N LYS A 32 2.06 13.27 -4.69
CA LYS A 32 1.74 14.35 -3.76
C LYS A 32 2.13 14.01 -2.32
N ALA A 33 1.75 12.82 -1.85
CA ALA A 33 2.10 12.36 -0.50
C ALA A 33 3.63 12.27 -0.34
N TYR A 34 4.33 11.69 -1.32
CA TYR A 34 5.78 11.53 -1.28
C TYR A 34 6.53 12.86 -1.39
N THR A 35 6.01 13.84 -2.12
CA THR A 35 6.57 15.21 -2.11
C THR A 35 6.51 15.84 -0.71
N THR A 36 5.49 15.52 0.08
CA THR A 36 5.27 16.11 1.41
C THR A 36 6.03 15.36 2.51
N TYR A 37 6.02 14.02 2.45
CA TYR A 37 6.48 13.16 3.55
C TYR A 37 7.67 12.26 3.18
N GLY A 38 8.08 12.25 1.92
CA GLY A 38 9.24 11.51 1.43
C GLY A 38 10.54 12.29 1.59
N ARG A 39 11.64 11.70 1.12
CA ARG A 39 12.99 12.32 1.17
C ARG A 39 13.57 12.68 -0.19
N GLY A 40 12.73 12.71 -1.23
CA GLY A 40 13.12 13.13 -2.58
C GLY A 40 13.86 12.08 -3.42
N ASP A 41 14.03 10.86 -2.91
CA ASP A 41 14.65 9.76 -3.65
C ASP A 41 13.59 8.95 -4.42
N TYR A 42 13.71 8.87 -5.76
CA TYR A 42 12.75 8.12 -6.57
C TYR A 42 12.80 6.60 -6.36
N ARG A 43 13.87 6.06 -5.77
CA ARG A 43 13.94 4.64 -5.41
C ARG A 43 12.94 4.32 -4.31
N ASP A 44 12.75 5.21 -3.34
CA ASP A 44 11.73 5.05 -2.30
C ASP A 44 10.32 5.07 -2.89
N LEU A 45 10.02 6.07 -3.74
CA LEU A 45 8.71 6.19 -4.38
C LEU A 45 8.42 4.97 -5.26
N ALA A 46 9.41 4.48 -6.01
CA ALA A 46 9.28 3.27 -6.80
C ALA A 46 8.91 2.06 -5.93
N TYR A 47 9.55 1.92 -4.77
CA TYR A 47 9.29 0.81 -3.86
C TYR A 47 7.92 0.91 -3.17
N ILE A 48 7.50 2.12 -2.80
CA ILE A 48 6.17 2.38 -2.25
C ILE A 48 5.08 2.02 -3.28
N LEU A 49 5.23 2.48 -4.52
CA LEU A 49 4.30 2.15 -5.61
C LEU A 49 4.28 0.64 -5.88
N ALA A 50 5.44 -0.02 -5.88
CA ALA A 50 5.51 -1.47 -6.09
C ALA A 50 4.81 -2.27 -4.98
N THR A 51 4.95 -1.81 -3.74
CA THR A 51 4.24 -2.38 -2.59
C THR A 51 2.73 -2.24 -2.78
N ALA A 52 2.24 -1.01 -3.00
CA ALA A 52 0.82 -0.75 -3.22
C ALA A 52 0.25 -1.53 -4.42
N TYR A 53 1.02 -1.66 -5.49
CA TYR A 53 0.65 -2.46 -6.66
C TYR A 53 0.50 -3.93 -6.28
N HIS A 54 1.48 -4.49 -5.57
CA HIS A 54 1.47 -5.89 -5.16
C HIS A 54 0.29 -6.24 -4.25
N GLU A 55 -0.04 -5.36 -3.31
CA GLU A 55 -1.09 -5.60 -2.33
C GLU A 55 -2.50 -5.51 -2.92
N VAL A 56 -2.77 -4.50 -3.78
CA VAL A 56 -4.16 -4.18 -4.13
C VAL A 56 -4.47 -4.08 -5.62
N TYR A 57 -3.49 -4.04 -6.52
CA TYR A 57 -3.81 -4.06 -7.95
C TYR A 57 -4.27 -5.45 -8.38
N HIS A 58 -5.42 -5.51 -9.06
CA HIS A 58 -5.90 -6.74 -9.69
C HIS A 58 -6.66 -6.40 -10.97
N ALA A 59 -6.18 -6.88 -12.12
CA ALA A 59 -6.71 -6.49 -13.43
C ALA A 59 -8.23 -6.71 -13.61
N ALA A 60 -8.82 -7.69 -12.90
CA ALA A 60 -10.26 -7.98 -12.99
C ALA A 60 -11.10 -7.44 -11.82
N LEU A 61 -10.49 -7.18 -10.65
CA LEU A 61 -11.23 -6.87 -9.41
C LEU A 61 -10.98 -5.44 -8.92
N ASN A 62 -9.85 -4.84 -9.33
CA ASN A 62 -9.43 -3.50 -8.96
C ASN A 62 -8.47 -2.93 -10.02
N SER A 63 -8.94 -2.87 -11.27
CA SER A 63 -8.17 -2.33 -12.40
C SER A 63 -7.86 -0.84 -12.26
N ASP A 64 -8.65 -0.13 -11.46
CA ASP A 64 -8.44 1.29 -11.11
C ASP A 64 -7.35 1.52 -10.07
N TRP A 65 -6.73 0.45 -9.57
CA TRP A 65 -5.70 0.49 -8.55
C TRP A 65 -6.09 1.41 -7.38
N ALA A 66 -7.33 1.27 -6.91
CA ALA A 66 -7.84 2.01 -5.77
C ALA A 66 -7.41 1.32 -4.46
N PRO A 67 -7.36 2.03 -3.32
CA PRO A 67 -7.31 1.36 -2.02
C PRO A 67 -8.58 0.51 -1.82
N ILE A 68 -8.44 -0.65 -1.18
CA ILE A 68 -9.53 -1.63 -1.05
C ILE A 68 -9.81 -1.98 0.40
N ARG A 69 -10.97 -2.59 0.64
CA ARG A 69 -11.22 -3.42 1.82
C ARG A 69 -10.65 -4.82 1.58
N GLU A 70 -10.29 -5.49 2.67
CA GLU A 70 -9.74 -6.85 2.67
C GLU A 70 -10.61 -7.80 1.84
N GLY A 71 -9.95 -8.60 1.00
CA GLY A 71 -10.62 -9.52 0.08
C GLY A 71 -11.35 -8.86 -1.08
N PHE A 72 -11.04 -7.60 -1.42
CA PHE A 72 -11.73 -6.83 -2.48
C PHE A 72 -13.24 -6.63 -2.21
N ALA A 73 -13.62 -6.66 -0.93
CA ALA A 73 -15.01 -6.52 -0.53
C ALA A 73 -15.56 -5.12 -0.82
N GLN A 74 -16.81 -5.08 -1.30
CA GLN A 74 -17.48 -3.81 -1.62
C GLN A 74 -18.11 -3.14 -0.39
N THR A 75 -18.39 -3.91 0.66
CA THR A 75 -18.99 -3.41 1.91
C THR A 75 -18.20 -3.86 3.13
N ASN A 76 -18.44 -3.20 4.26
CA ASN A 76 -17.82 -3.54 5.54
C ASN A 76 -18.20 -4.97 5.95
N GLU A 77 -19.48 -5.34 5.82
CA GLU A 77 -19.98 -6.68 6.14
C GLU A 77 -19.34 -7.73 5.23
N GLY A 78 -19.08 -7.40 3.96
CA GLY A 78 -18.35 -8.26 3.03
C GLY A 78 -16.93 -8.55 3.52
N ALA A 79 -16.20 -7.52 3.95
CA ALA A 79 -14.85 -7.67 4.48
C ALA A 79 -14.85 -8.46 5.80
N VAL A 80 -15.79 -8.19 6.70
CA VAL A 80 -15.97 -8.95 7.95
C VAL A 80 -16.22 -10.43 7.65
N ARG A 81 -17.08 -10.76 6.68
CA ARG A 81 -17.32 -12.15 6.28
C ARG A 81 -16.06 -12.80 5.71
N ALA A 82 -15.28 -12.09 4.89
CA ALA A 82 -14.04 -12.61 4.33
C ALA A 82 -13.03 -13.00 5.44
N VAL A 83 -12.80 -12.10 6.41
CA VAL A 83 -11.90 -12.37 7.55
C VAL A 83 -12.45 -13.44 8.47
N THR A 84 -13.77 -13.45 8.71
CA THR A 84 -14.42 -14.49 9.51
C THR A 84 -14.21 -15.87 8.89
N SER A 85 -14.32 -16.01 7.56
CA SER A 85 -14.03 -17.27 6.87
C SER A 85 -12.57 -17.72 7.03
N LEU A 86 -11.60 -16.78 7.08
CA LEU A 86 -10.20 -17.13 7.36
C LEU A 86 -10.03 -17.66 8.78
N TYR A 87 -10.72 -17.05 9.75
CA TYR A 87 -10.70 -17.49 11.15
C TYR A 87 -11.33 -18.87 11.33
N GLU A 88 -12.50 -19.11 10.75
CA GLU A 88 -13.20 -20.41 10.82
C GLU A 88 -12.40 -21.55 10.16
N LYS A 89 -11.57 -21.22 9.16
CA LYS A 89 -10.65 -22.17 8.51
C LYS A 89 -9.30 -22.30 9.24
N GLU A 90 -9.17 -21.71 10.42
CA GLU A 90 -7.95 -21.71 11.25
C GLU A 90 -6.72 -21.13 10.53
N ARG A 91 -6.95 -20.25 9.55
CA ARG A 91 -5.86 -19.59 8.80
C ARG A 91 -5.27 -18.41 9.55
N ILE A 92 -6.06 -17.82 10.45
CA ILE A 92 -5.68 -16.78 11.40
C ILE A 92 -6.17 -17.19 12.79
N SER A 93 -5.45 -16.77 13.83
CA SER A 93 -5.76 -17.14 15.22
C SER A 93 -6.76 -16.22 15.91
N LYS A 94 -7.07 -15.06 15.33
CA LYS A 94 -8.02 -14.08 15.87
C LYS A 94 -8.81 -13.45 14.73
N ASN A 95 -10.12 -13.35 14.89
CA ASN A 95 -10.97 -12.59 13.99
C ASN A 95 -10.92 -11.09 14.36
N TYR A 96 -9.98 -10.36 13.76
CA TYR A 96 -9.81 -8.92 13.99
C TYR A 96 -10.83 -8.05 13.26
N ALA A 97 -11.73 -8.65 12.47
CA ALA A 97 -12.76 -7.93 11.74
C ALA A 97 -14.11 -7.88 12.45
N LEU A 98 -14.27 -8.55 13.59
CA LEU A 98 -15.50 -8.40 14.37
C LEU A 98 -15.65 -6.93 14.80
N PRO A 99 -16.83 -6.31 14.61
CA PRO A 99 -17.07 -4.94 15.05
C PRO A 99 -16.82 -4.80 16.55
N ASP A 100 -16.21 -3.69 16.95
CA ASP A 100 -16.05 -3.30 18.34
C ASP A 100 -17.35 -2.69 18.90
N ALA A 101 -17.30 -2.21 20.15
CA ALA A 101 -18.45 -1.59 20.81
C ALA A 101 -18.98 -0.33 20.10
N ASN A 102 -18.17 0.31 19.25
CA ASN A 102 -18.54 1.47 18.44
C ASN A 102 -18.98 1.09 17.03
N GLY A 103 -19.04 -0.21 16.71
CA GLY A 103 -19.37 -0.72 15.37
C GLY A 103 -18.20 -0.68 14.39
N ASN A 104 -17.00 -0.28 14.83
CA ASN A 104 -15.82 -0.19 13.97
C ASN A 104 -15.16 -1.56 13.83
N SER A 105 -14.67 -1.85 12.62
CA SER A 105 -14.01 -3.11 12.30
C SER A 105 -12.60 -2.87 11.77
N TRP A 106 -11.66 -3.73 12.17
CA TRP A 106 -10.22 -3.54 11.97
C TRP A 106 -9.60 -4.48 10.94
N TYR A 107 -10.38 -4.86 9.92
CA TYR A 107 -9.87 -5.55 8.73
C TYR A 107 -8.97 -4.66 7.88
N GLY A 108 -8.28 -5.26 6.91
CA GLY A 108 -7.37 -4.62 5.98
C GLY A 108 -8.03 -3.51 5.17
N ARG A 109 -7.51 -2.29 5.25
CA ARG A 109 -7.87 -1.18 4.36
C ARG A 109 -6.64 -0.48 3.79
N GLY A 110 -6.81 0.24 2.69
CA GLY A 110 -5.74 1.04 2.10
C GLY A 110 -4.85 0.24 1.17
N PHE A 111 -3.77 0.88 0.74
CA PHE A 111 -2.82 0.32 -0.23
C PHE A 111 -1.91 -0.75 0.37
N GLU A 112 -1.70 -0.72 1.68
CA GLU A 112 -0.87 -1.66 2.45
C GLU A 112 -1.67 -2.64 3.29
N GLN A 113 -3.01 -2.56 3.23
CA GLN A 113 -3.93 -3.39 4.01
C GLN A 113 -3.69 -3.29 5.54
N VAL A 114 -3.85 -2.09 6.11
CA VAL A 114 -3.75 -1.88 7.57
C VAL A 114 -4.79 -2.73 8.30
N THR A 115 -4.34 -3.65 9.14
CA THR A 115 -5.18 -4.54 9.98
C THR A 115 -4.93 -4.30 11.46
N HIS A 116 -5.87 -4.71 12.31
CA HIS A 116 -5.84 -4.58 13.78
C HIS A 116 -5.91 -3.15 14.32
N TYR A 117 -6.74 -2.94 15.35
CA TYR A 117 -6.92 -1.64 16.01
C TYR A 117 -5.60 -0.95 16.38
N ALA A 118 -4.64 -1.69 16.92
CA ALA A 118 -3.35 -1.14 17.33
C ALA A 118 -2.57 -0.49 16.17
N ASN A 119 -2.70 -1.00 14.94
CA ASN A 119 -2.05 -0.39 13.78
C ASN A 119 -2.83 0.84 13.29
N TYR A 120 -4.17 0.82 13.32
CA TYR A 120 -4.97 2.02 13.04
C TYR A 120 -4.63 3.16 14.00
N LEU A 121 -4.57 2.87 15.32
CA LEU A 121 -4.17 3.84 16.34
C LEU A 121 -2.76 4.38 16.11
N LYS A 122 -1.81 3.50 15.77
CA LYS A 122 -0.44 3.90 15.46
C LYS A 122 -0.40 4.81 14.23
N MET A 123 -1.10 4.46 13.15
CA MET A 123 -1.11 5.26 11.93
C MET A 123 -1.87 6.58 12.10
N GLU A 124 -2.89 6.63 12.95
CA GLU A 124 -3.54 7.87 13.37
C GLU A 124 -2.54 8.80 14.06
N ALA A 125 -1.77 8.30 15.02
CA ALA A 125 -0.74 9.10 15.71
C ALA A 125 0.35 9.61 14.74
N VAL A 126 0.74 8.80 13.75
CA VAL A 126 1.74 9.18 12.74
C VAL A 126 1.19 10.23 11.77
N THR A 127 -0.05 10.08 11.31
CA THR A 127 -0.60 10.89 10.22
C THR A 127 -1.43 12.07 10.67
N GLY A 128 -1.87 12.09 11.94
CA GLY A 128 -2.85 13.05 12.46
C GLY A 128 -4.27 12.85 11.92
N LEU A 129 -4.54 11.75 11.20
CA LEU A 129 -5.85 11.44 10.62
C LEU A 129 -6.67 10.60 11.61
N PRO A 130 -7.97 10.83 11.76
CA PRO A 130 -8.80 10.14 12.77
C PRO A 130 -9.21 8.72 12.32
N LEU A 131 -8.22 7.87 12.03
CA LEU A 131 -8.41 6.53 11.46
C LEU A 131 -9.11 5.55 12.41
N THR A 132 -9.03 5.78 13.72
CA THR A 132 -9.74 4.98 14.72
C THR A 132 -11.20 5.40 14.88
N LYS A 133 -11.51 6.65 14.53
CA LYS A 133 -12.88 7.16 14.50
C LYS A 133 -13.57 6.79 13.19
N ASP A 134 -12.88 6.96 12.07
CA ASP A 134 -13.36 6.68 10.72
C ASP A 134 -12.32 5.85 9.94
N PRO A 135 -12.34 4.51 10.06
CA PRO A 135 -11.38 3.65 9.37
C PRO A 135 -11.57 3.64 7.85
N ASP A 136 -12.75 3.99 7.33
CA ASP A 136 -13.03 4.02 5.90
C ASP A 136 -12.34 5.19 5.18
N LEU A 137 -11.75 6.13 5.92
CA LEU A 137 -10.81 7.11 5.36
C LEU A 137 -9.67 6.46 4.57
N LEU A 138 -9.23 5.25 4.95
CA LEU A 138 -8.21 4.49 4.21
C LEU A 138 -8.68 4.00 2.84
N LEU A 139 -9.94 4.20 2.45
CA LEU A 139 -10.45 3.92 1.12
C LEU A 139 -10.38 5.14 0.20
N GLN A 140 -9.86 6.26 0.68
CA GLN A 140 -9.63 7.47 -0.11
C GLN A 140 -8.17 7.53 -0.56
N ARG A 141 -7.92 7.64 -1.87
CA ARG A 141 -6.57 7.65 -2.46
C ARG A 141 -5.59 8.60 -1.76
N PRO A 142 -5.93 9.89 -1.50
CA PRO A 142 -4.98 10.81 -0.88
C PRO A 142 -4.59 10.39 0.54
N ILE A 143 -5.55 9.88 1.31
CA ILE A 143 -5.34 9.44 2.69
C ILE A 143 -4.53 8.14 2.71
N ALA A 144 -4.96 7.14 1.94
CA ALA A 144 -4.24 5.86 1.86
C ALA A 144 -2.79 6.05 1.40
N ALA A 145 -2.55 6.92 0.41
CA ALA A 145 -1.19 7.26 -0.05
C ALA A 145 -0.36 7.95 1.04
N GLN A 146 -0.94 8.87 1.81
CA GLN A 146 -0.26 9.48 2.95
C GLN A 146 0.14 8.45 4.00
N VAL A 147 -0.77 7.54 4.34
CA VAL A 147 -0.56 6.54 5.40
C VAL A 147 0.57 5.59 5.03
N ILE A 148 0.54 4.98 3.83
CA ILE A 148 1.61 4.07 3.39
C ILE A 148 2.96 4.78 3.24
N VAL A 149 3.00 6.00 2.71
CA VAL A 149 4.25 6.77 2.57
C VAL A 149 4.87 7.00 3.96
N GLN A 150 4.12 7.57 4.90
CA GLN A 150 4.63 7.84 6.24
C GLN A 150 4.98 6.56 7.00
N GLY A 151 4.16 5.51 6.84
CA GLY A 151 4.37 4.18 7.42
C GLY A 151 5.70 3.57 7.00
N MET A 152 6.02 3.57 5.70
CA MET A 152 7.24 3.01 5.15
C MET A 152 8.47 3.90 5.39
N MET A 153 8.30 5.22 5.40
CA MET A 153 9.36 6.18 5.71
C MET A 153 9.80 6.09 7.18
N GLY A 154 8.85 5.93 8.11
CA GLY A 154 9.12 5.82 9.54
C GLY A 154 9.34 4.40 10.06
N GLY A 155 8.98 3.38 9.28
CA GLY A 155 9.10 1.97 9.67
C GLY A 155 8.07 1.54 10.72
N TYR A 156 6.86 2.09 10.67
CA TYR A 156 5.85 1.92 11.71
C TYR A 156 5.15 0.56 11.73
N TYR A 157 5.32 -0.25 10.67
CA TYR A 157 4.74 -1.59 10.58
C TYR A 157 5.60 -2.63 11.32
N THR A 158 6.90 -2.71 11.00
CA THR A 158 7.81 -3.76 11.52
C THR A 158 9.04 -3.22 12.25
N GLY A 159 9.17 -1.90 12.41
CA GLY A 159 10.39 -1.24 12.87
C GLY A 159 11.45 -1.08 11.76
N LYS A 160 11.20 -1.60 10.56
CA LYS A 160 12.09 -1.42 9.39
C LYS A 160 11.53 -0.32 8.48
N ALA A 161 12.35 0.67 8.16
CA ALA A 161 12.03 1.79 7.29
C ALA A 161 12.78 1.70 5.96
N LEU A 162 12.33 2.47 4.95
CA LEU A 162 12.97 2.58 3.63
C LEU A 162 14.47 2.90 3.73
N ARG A 163 14.86 3.80 4.63
CA ARG A 163 16.26 4.18 4.85
C ARG A 163 17.19 3.02 5.25
N HIS A 164 16.65 1.90 5.73
CA HIS A 164 17.46 0.72 6.08
C HIS A 164 17.85 -0.12 4.86
N TYR A 165 17.18 0.07 3.71
CA TYR A 165 17.40 -0.74 2.49
C TYR A 165 17.75 0.11 1.27
N ILE A 166 17.35 1.39 1.27
CA ILE A 166 17.63 2.34 0.21
C ILE A 166 18.51 3.42 0.81
N THR A 167 19.78 3.44 0.41
CA THR A 167 20.79 4.36 0.92
C THR A 167 21.43 5.15 -0.22
N ASN A 168 22.38 6.02 0.11
CA ASN A 168 23.12 6.78 -0.90
C ASN A 168 24.08 5.90 -1.73
N VAL A 169 24.41 4.70 -1.25
CA VAL A 169 25.41 3.81 -1.87
C VAL A 169 24.81 2.49 -2.36
N ASP A 170 23.65 2.10 -1.85
CA ASP A 170 23.04 0.80 -2.15
C ASP A 170 21.51 0.86 -2.17
N THR A 171 20.88 -0.09 -2.84
CA THR A 171 19.43 -0.21 -2.99
C THR A 171 19.02 -1.68 -3.01
N ASP A 172 18.47 -2.14 -1.89
CA ASP A 172 18.01 -3.51 -1.70
C ASP A 172 16.47 -3.58 -1.67
N PHE A 173 15.86 -3.49 -2.85
CA PHE A 173 14.41 -3.64 -2.99
C PHE A 173 13.91 -5.04 -2.56
N VAL A 174 14.75 -6.07 -2.63
CA VAL A 174 14.36 -7.43 -2.23
C VAL A 174 14.11 -7.46 -0.73
N GLN A 175 15.07 -7.00 0.07
CA GLN A 175 14.95 -7.02 1.53
C GLN A 175 14.04 -5.92 2.08
N ALA A 176 13.78 -4.86 1.31
CA ALA A 176 12.80 -3.84 1.65
C ALA A 176 11.39 -4.39 1.90
N ARG A 177 11.08 -5.62 1.43
CA ARG A 177 9.76 -6.24 1.67
C ARG A 177 9.47 -6.50 3.13
N ARG A 178 10.52 -6.60 3.95
CA ARG A 178 10.44 -6.70 5.41
C ARG A 178 9.83 -5.47 6.08
N ILE A 179 9.72 -4.34 5.39
CA ILE A 179 9.00 -3.15 5.89
C ILE A 179 7.52 -3.49 6.13
N ILE A 180 6.90 -4.25 5.23
CA ILE A 180 5.45 -4.52 5.26
C ILE A 180 5.14 -5.96 5.65
N ASN A 181 5.77 -6.94 5.00
CA ASN A 181 5.47 -8.34 5.23
C ASN A 181 6.76 -9.18 5.29
N PRO A 182 7.42 -9.26 6.45
CA PRO A 182 8.65 -10.03 6.62
C PRO A 182 8.42 -11.54 6.59
N GLY A 183 7.16 -12.01 6.71
CA GLY A 183 6.81 -13.41 6.83
C GLY A 183 6.65 -14.16 5.51
N ASP A 184 6.55 -13.45 4.37
CA ASP A 184 6.38 -14.09 3.05
C ASP A 184 7.50 -13.74 2.06
N ALA A 185 8.64 -14.41 2.25
CA ALA A 185 9.82 -14.29 1.41
C ALA A 185 9.55 -14.56 -0.08
N ARG A 186 8.49 -15.31 -0.42
CA ARG A 186 8.15 -15.65 -1.82
C ARG A 186 7.74 -14.42 -2.62
N THR A 187 7.30 -13.36 -1.95
CA THR A 187 6.87 -12.10 -2.60
C THR A 187 8.03 -11.14 -2.87
N PHE A 188 9.19 -11.34 -2.22
CA PHE A 188 10.25 -10.32 -2.16
C PHE A 188 10.79 -9.98 -3.55
N GLN A 189 11.18 -11.00 -4.32
CA GLN A 189 11.71 -10.83 -5.67
C GLN A 189 10.68 -10.23 -6.63
N LYS A 190 9.40 -10.62 -6.50
CA LYS A 190 8.32 -10.09 -7.34
C LYS A 190 8.11 -8.59 -7.08
N VAL A 191 8.07 -8.17 -5.82
CA VAL A 191 7.90 -6.75 -5.46
C VAL A 191 9.12 -5.95 -5.90
N ALA A 192 10.33 -6.48 -5.72
CA ALA A 192 11.56 -5.83 -6.19
C ALA A 192 11.56 -5.60 -7.71
N ALA A 193 11.21 -6.63 -8.49
CA ALA A 193 11.11 -6.50 -9.95
C ALA A 193 10.04 -5.49 -10.38
N THR A 194 8.94 -5.38 -9.64
CA THR A 194 7.94 -4.32 -9.86
C THR A 194 8.50 -2.94 -9.51
N ALA A 195 9.28 -2.82 -8.43
CA ALA A 195 9.95 -1.56 -8.04
C ALA A 195 10.95 -1.11 -9.10
N ASP A 196 11.73 -2.02 -9.69
CA ASP A 196 12.65 -1.69 -10.78
C ASP A 196 11.92 -1.08 -11.98
N LYS A 197 10.74 -1.61 -12.34
CA LYS A 197 9.91 -1.06 -13.43
C LYS A 197 9.40 0.34 -13.12
N PHE A 198 8.91 0.58 -11.90
CA PHE A 198 8.50 1.91 -11.48
C PHE A 198 9.68 2.88 -11.43
N TYR A 199 10.83 2.45 -10.92
CA TYR A 199 12.02 3.28 -10.84
C TYR A 199 12.51 3.70 -12.22
N ALA A 200 12.59 2.74 -13.15
CA ALA A 200 12.94 3.01 -14.55
C ALA A 200 12.00 4.06 -15.18
N ALA A 201 10.70 3.99 -14.88
CA ALA A 201 9.72 4.97 -15.35
C ALA A 201 9.90 6.35 -14.70
N LEU A 202 10.21 6.41 -13.40
CA LEU A 202 10.35 7.67 -12.66
C LEU A 202 11.54 8.52 -13.13
N ILE A 203 12.63 7.86 -13.56
CA ILE A 203 13.88 8.52 -13.98
C ILE A 203 13.94 8.84 -15.47
N GLN A 204 12.92 8.49 -16.26
CA GLN A 204 12.88 8.88 -17.66
C GLN A 204 12.84 10.40 -17.80
N LYS A 205 13.62 10.90 -18.77
CA LYS A 205 13.71 12.32 -19.12
C LYS A 205 12.65 12.70 -20.14
#